data_AF-A0A812D6K2-F1
#
_entry.id   AF-A0A812D6K2-F1
#
_cell.length_a   1.000
_cell.length_b   1.000
_cell.length_c   1.000
_cell.angle_alpha   90.00
_cell.angle_beta   90.00
_cell.angle_gamma   90.00
#
_symmetry.space_group_name_H-M   'P 1'
#
loop_
_entity.id
_entity.type
_entity.pdbx_description
1 polymer ?
#
loop_
_entity_poly.entity_id
_entity_poly.type
_entity_poly.pdbx_seq_one_letter_code
_entity_poly.pdbx_strand_id
1 'polypeptide(L)'
;MKRILLFLIFITVVYSQNENTFNYFKMEKLTMSFFHANYYYSILSMVLNHSDAAFLGISKMVHTLAEDKIKLADACMNYMTTRNADFNFLSYLSVNKNGAQMNILDYKMNAAKAMNFLYKTERQLTKNVTDVLKDMDIHAQHFLQHTVMEAQYDRLSRIENLYKKIKKDSQNAIYSYEFDRSVNFLFHHLYTDPVDVFLQL
;
A
#
# COMPACT_ATOMS: atom_id res chain seq x y z
N MET A 1 -21.60 15.91 -47.21
CA MET A 1 -20.67 16.43 -46.18
C MET A 1 -21.32 16.78 -44.84
N LYS A 2 -22.54 17.35 -44.77
CA LYS A 2 -23.17 17.73 -43.48
C LYS A 2 -23.56 16.55 -42.55
N ARG A 3 -23.80 15.35 -43.09
CA ARG A 3 -24.20 14.15 -42.30
C ARG A 3 -23.05 13.48 -41.54
N ILE A 4 -21.81 13.62 -42.01
CA ILE A 4 -20.61 13.06 -41.36
C ILE A 4 -20.25 13.87 -40.10
N LEU A 5 -20.45 15.20 -40.15
CA LEU A 5 -20.19 16.08 -39.00
C LEU A 5 -21.14 15.79 -37.83
N LEU A 6 -22.43 15.54 -38.11
CA LEU A 6 -23.41 15.14 -37.09
C LEU A 6 -23.08 13.78 -36.47
N PHE A 7 -22.60 12.82 -37.28
CA PHE A 7 -22.20 11.52 -36.77
C PHE A 7 -20.98 11.60 -35.84
N LEU A 8 -20.00 12.45 -36.17
CA LEU A 8 -18.84 12.73 -35.31
C LEU A 8 -19.24 13.40 -33.99
N ILE A 9 -20.16 14.36 -34.02
CA ILE A 9 -20.69 15.02 -32.81
C ILE A 9 -21.41 14.01 -31.91
N PHE A 10 -22.21 13.09 -32.49
CA PHE A 10 -22.88 12.04 -31.73
C PHE A 10 -21.91 11.00 -31.16
N ILE A 11 -20.83 10.66 -31.86
CA ILE A 11 -19.78 9.77 -31.30
C ILE A 11 -19.08 10.45 -30.11
N THR A 12 -18.78 11.74 -30.19
CA THR A 12 -18.19 12.47 -29.04
C THR A 12 -19.14 12.61 -27.86
N VAL A 13 -20.45 12.75 -28.09
CA VAL A 13 -21.45 12.88 -27.01
C VAL A 13 -21.80 11.54 -26.37
N VAL A 14 -21.78 10.43 -27.13
CA VAL A 14 -21.99 9.09 -26.57
C VAL A 14 -20.78 8.61 -25.75
N TYR A 15 -19.55 9.05 -26.09
CA TYR A 15 -18.39 8.87 -25.22
C TYR A 15 -18.43 9.76 -23.96
N SER A 16 -19.18 10.86 -23.96
CA SER A 16 -19.22 11.79 -22.82
C SER A 16 -20.23 11.41 -21.73
N GLN A 17 -20.97 10.30 -21.87
CA GLN A 17 -22.11 10.00 -20.97
C GLN A 17 -22.03 8.67 -20.22
N ASN A 18 -20.92 7.93 -20.29
CA ASN A 18 -20.81 6.67 -19.53
C ASN A 18 -19.46 6.39 -18.86
N GLU A 19 -18.62 7.41 -18.69
CA GLU A 19 -17.38 7.27 -17.95
C GLU A 19 -17.53 7.91 -16.58
N ASN A 20 -17.43 7.11 -15.52
CA ASN A 20 -17.19 7.62 -14.17
C ASN A 20 -15.99 8.57 -14.25
N THR A 21 -16.20 9.89 -14.21
CA THR A 21 -15.12 10.87 -14.21
C THR A 21 -14.08 10.52 -13.15
N PHE A 22 -12.79 10.68 -13.49
CA PHE A 22 -11.66 10.41 -12.60
C PHE A 22 -11.89 11.02 -11.21
N ASN A 23 -11.97 10.17 -10.18
CA ASN A 23 -12.26 10.63 -8.83
C ASN A 23 -10.97 11.00 -8.09
N TYR A 24 -10.46 12.20 -8.37
CA TYR A 24 -9.21 12.71 -7.78
C TYR A 24 -9.17 12.58 -6.25
N PHE A 25 -10.23 12.95 -5.55
CA PHE A 25 -10.28 12.90 -4.08
C PHE A 25 -10.08 11.47 -3.53
N LYS A 26 -10.64 10.46 -4.20
CA LYS A 26 -10.44 9.06 -3.81
C LYS A 26 -9.02 8.57 -4.09
N MET A 27 -8.41 8.98 -5.20
CA MET A 27 -7.01 8.64 -5.52
C MET A 27 -6.04 9.33 -4.55
N GLU A 28 -6.27 10.59 -4.21
CA GLU A 28 -5.48 11.36 -3.23
C GLU A 28 -5.55 10.69 -1.85
N LYS A 29 -6.75 10.30 -1.41
CA LYS A 29 -6.94 9.58 -0.14
C LYS A 29 -6.23 8.22 -0.13
N LEU A 30 -6.23 7.50 -1.25
CA LEU A 30 -5.50 6.23 -1.39
C LEU A 30 -3.99 6.45 -1.28
N THR A 31 -3.47 7.41 -2.04
CA THR A 31 -2.07 7.84 -2.02
C THR A 31 -1.60 8.14 -0.60
N MET A 32 -2.38 8.93 0.14
CA MET A 32 -2.07 9.26 1.53
C MET A 32 -2.12 8.07 2.49
N SER A 33 -2.98 7.09 2.21
CA SER A 33 -2.98 5.85 3.01
C SER A 33 -1.66 5.08 2.88
N PHE A 34 -0.99 5.15 1.71
CA PHE A 34 0.34 4.58 1.53
C PHE A 34 1.43 5.39 2.25
N PHE A 35 1.37 6.73 2.21
CA PHE A 35 2.29 7.56 3.00
C PHE A 35 2.17 7.29 4.52
N HIS A 36 0.95 7.18 5.04
CA HIS A 36 0.74 6.81 6.44
C HIS A 36 1.31 5.41 6.76
N ALA A 37 1.09 4.44 5.89
CA ALA A 37 1.64 3.10 6.08
C ALA A 37 3.17 3.10 6.07
N ASN A 38 3.80 3.84 5.15
CA ASN A 38 5.25 4.04 5.13
C ASN A 38 5.75 4.61 6.47
N TYR A 39 5.11 5.68 6.96
CA TYR A 39 5.49 6.31 8.23
C TYR A 39 5.41 5.31 9.39
N TYR A 40 4.29 4.59 9.51
CA TYR A 40 4.11 3.61 10.59
C TYR A 40 5.07 2.42 10.48
N TYR A 41 5.38 1.95 9.28
CA TYR A 41 6.33 0.86 9.06
C TYR A 41 7.76 1.31 9.37
N SER A 42 8.12 2.55 9.01
CA SER A 42 9.43 3.11 9.36
C SER A 42 9.64 3.14 10.87
N ILE A 43 8.66 3.62 11.64
CA ILE A 43 8.72 3.63 13.11
C ILE A 43 8.75 2.20 13.66
N LEU A 44 7.90 1.31 13.16
CA LEU A 44 7.86 -0.07 13.63
C LEU A 44 9.20 -0.80 13.38
N SER A 45 9.82 -0.57 12.23
CA SER A 45 11.14 -1.11 11.90
C SER A 45 12.18 -0.64 12.93
N MET A 46 12.19 0.66 13.28
CA MET A 46 13.08 1.21 14.30
C MET A 46 12.83 0.59 15.68
N VAL A 47 11.57 0.43 16.09
CA VAL A 47 11.21 -0.18 17.38
C VAL A 47 11.67 -1.64 17.45
N LEU A 48 11.50 -2.41 16.37
CA LEU A 48 11.94 -3.81 16.30
C LEU A 48 13.46 -3.95 16.24
N ASN A 49 14.17 -2.93 15.77
CA ASN A 49 15.63 -2.87 15.74
C ASN A 49 16.23 -2.44 17.10
N HIS A 50 15.42 -1.89 18.01
CA HIS A 50 15.91 -1.44 19.32
C HIS A 50 16.44 -2.62 20.13
N SER A 51 17.45 -2.37 20.97
CA SER A 51 18.18 -3.39 21.75
C SER A 51 17.28 -4.28 22.61
N ASP A 52 16.16 -3.74 23.07
CA ASP A 52 15.22 -4.44 23.96
C ASP A 52 14.29 -5.43 23.22
N ALA A 53 14.09 -5.23 21.91
CA ALA A 53 13.28 -6.10 21.08
C ALA A 53 14.14 -7.02 20.19
N ALA A 54 15.17 -6.47 19.55
CA ALA A 54 16.19 -7.15 18.75
C ALA A 54 15.68 -8.16 17.70
N PHE A 55 14.55 -7.86 17.05
CA PHE A 55 13.99 -8.65 15.94
C PHE A 55 14.47 -8.10 14.60
N LEU A 56 15.75 -8.33 14.29
CA LEU A 56 16.43 -7.74 13.13
C LEU A 56 15.83 -8.19 11.79
N GLY A 57 15.46 -9.47 11.66
CA GLY A 57 14.86 -10.00 10.45
C GLY A 57 13.52 -9.37 10.13
N ILE A 58 12.64 -9.27 11.14
CA ILE A 58 11.34 -8.60 11.02
C ILE A 58 11.54 -7.10 10.79
N SER A 59 12.46 -6.46 11.52
CA SER A 59 12.76 -5.04 11.34
C SER A 59 13.15 -4.71 9.89
N LYS A 60 14.04 -5.51 9.29
CA LYS A 60 14.47 -5.36 7.89
C LYS A 60 13.31 -5.57 6.91
N MET A 61 12.51 -6.62 7.09
CA MET A 61 11.30 -6.85 6.29
C MET A 61 10.36 -5.64 6.35
N VAL A 62 10.10 -5.12 7.56
CA VAL A 62 9.20 -3.99 7.77
C VAL A 62 9.76 -2.72 7.12
N HIS A 63 11.07 -2.53 7.13
CA HIS A 63 11.71 -1.44 6.42
C HIS A 63 11.48 -1.52 4.91
N THR A 64 11.69 -2.69 4.31
CA THR A 64 11.40 -2.92 2.88
C THR A 64 9.93 -2.68 2.56
N LEU A 65 9.01 -3.12 3.43
CA LEU A 65 7.59 -2.80 3.27
C LEU A 65 7.32 -1.30 3.32
N ALA A 66 8.06 -0.53 4.12
CA ALA A 66 7.92 0.92 4.17
C ALA A 66 8.34 1.56 2.84
N GLU A 67 9.49 1.17 2.29
CA GLU A 67 9.97 1.61 0.96
C GLU A 67 8.94 1.28 -0.13
N ASP A 68 8.44 0.05 -0.11
CA ASP A 68 7.40 -0.45 -1.02
C ASP A 68 6.09 0.35 -0.96
N LYS A 69 5.77 1.01 0.18
CA LYS A 69 4.60 1.90 0.28
C LYS A 69 4.87 3.27 -0.33
N ILE A 70 6.08 3.81 -0.21
CA ILE A 70 6.45 5.04 -0.91
C ILE A 70 6.33 4.82 -2.42
N LYS A 71 6.88 3.72 -2.96
CA LYS A 71 6.79 3.43 -4.40
C LYS A 71 5.35 3.38 -4.92
N LEU A 72 4.42 2.82 -4.13
CA LEU A 72 3.00 2.81 -4.50
C LEU A 72 2.33 4.19 -4.38
N ALA A 73 2.72 4.99 -3.39
CA ALA A 73 2.26 6.37 -3.28
C ALA A 73 2.71 7.17 -4.51
N ASP A 74 3.98 7.06 -4.87
CA ASP A 74 4.58 7.72 -6.04
C ASP A 74 3.91 7.26 -7.34
N ALA A 75 3.63 5.97 -7.50
CA ALA A 75 2.89 5.46 -8.65
C ALA A 75 1.49 6.09 -8.75
N CYS A 76 0.76 6.22 -7.64
CA CYS A 76 -0.53 6.90 -7.63
C CYS A 76 -0.41 8.40 -7.95
N MET A 77 0.63 9.08 -7.44
CA MET A 77 0.91 10.49 -7.73
C MET A 77 1.22 10.71 -9.21
N ASN A 78 2.13 9.92 -9.78
CA ASN A 78 2.49 9.99 -11.18
C ASN A 78 1.24 9.74 -12.06
N TYR A 79 0.41 8.77 -11.70
CA TYR A 79 -0.85 8.54 -12.40
C TYR A 79 -1.78 9.76 -12.32
N MET A 80 -1.94 10.40 -11.16
CA MET A 80 -2.71 11.66 -11.04
C MET A 80 -2.15 12.76 -11.95
N THR A 81 -0.83 12.93 -11.99
CA THR A 81 -0.17 13.92 -12.86
C THR A 81 -0.42 13.64 -14.35
N THR A 82 -0.36 12.38 -14.79
CA THR A 82 -0.72 12.01 -16.19
C THR A 82 -2.16 12.32 -16.55
N ARG A 83 -3.05 12.43 -15.55
CA ARG A 83 -4.45 12.83 -15.70
C ARG A 83 -4.67 14.34 -15.52
N ASN A 84 -3.60 15.14 -15.53
CA ASN A 84 -3.61 16.58 -15.27
C ASN A 84 -4.25 16.96 -13.91
N ALA A 85 -4.08 16.09 -12.92
CA ALA A 85 -4.52 16.34 -11.57
C ALA A 85 -3.31 16.50 -10.65
N ASP A 86 -3.20 17.65 -10.00
CA ASP A 86 -2.08 17.95 -9.10
C ASP A 86 -2.37 17.43 -7.71
N PHE A 87 -1.43 16.65 -7.16
CA PHE A 87 -1.51 16.16 -5.81
C PHE A 87 -1.29 17.29 -4.80
N ASN A 88 -2.31 17.61 -4.00
CA ASN A 88 -2.22 18.66 -2.99
C ASN A 88 -1.95 18.08 -1.59
N PHE A 89 -0.67 17.91 -1.26
CA PHE A 89 -0.24 17.40 0.05
C PHE A 89 -0.75 18.25 1.23
N LEU A 90 -0.84 19.57 1.06
CA LEU A 90 -1.26 20.50 2.13
C LEU A 90 -2.74 20.34 2.48
N SER A 91 -3.59 20.00 1.50
CA SER A 91 -5.01 19.77 1.72
C SER A 91 -5.24 18.62 2.71
N TYR A 92 -4.40 17.59 2.66
CA TYR A 92 -4.56 16.39 3.48
C TYR A 92 -3.91 16.50 4.86
N LEU A 93 -2.83 17.28 5.02
CA LEU A 93 -2.26 17.57 6.36
C LEU A 93 -3.31 18.21 7.30
N SER A 94 -4.30 18.90 6.72
CA SER A 94 -5.44 19.47 7.45
C SER A 94 -6.56 18.46 7.76
N VAL A 95 -6.58 17.30 7.09
CA VAL A 95 -7.63 16.26 7.15
C VAL A 95 -7.05 14.89 7.54
N ASN A 96 -6.42 14.77 8.72
CA ASN A 96 -6.63 13.61 9.59
C ASN A 96 -5.89 13.72 10.94
N LYS A 97 -6.67 13.85 12.02
CA LYS A 97 -6.23 13.54 13.39
C LYS A 97 -6.67 12.13 13.85
N ASN A 98 -7.37 11.35 13.03
CA ASN A 98 -8.09 10.16 13.50
C ASN A 98 -7.83 8.87 12.68
N GLY A 99 -6.64 8.72 12.09
CA GLY A 99 -6.20 7.42 11.58
C GLY A 99 -5.51 6.65 12.70
N ALA A 100 -6.23 5.74 13.36
CA ALA A 100 -5.78 4.85 14.44
C ALA A 100 -4.29 5.00 14.76
N GLN A 101 -3.96 5.99 15.59
CA GLN A 101 -2.61 6.16 16.10
C GLN A 101 -2.36 4.96 17.00
N MET A 102 -1.72 3.94 16.46
CA MET A 102 -1.15 2.92 17.31
C MET A 102 -0.07 3.63 18.12
N ASN A 103 -0.08 3.42 19.43
CA ASN A 103 1.03 3.86 20.27
C ASN A 103 2.22 2.94 19.94
N ILE A 104 2.81 3.10 18.75
CA ILE A 104 3.93 2.27 18.25
C ILE A 104 5.15 2.42 19.17
N LEU A 105 5.18 3.49 19.98
CA LEU A 105 6.16 3.75 21.02
C LEU A 105 6.03 2.85 22.25
N ASP A 106 5.06 1.93 22.30
CA ASP A 106 4.97 0.97 23.39
C ASP A 106 6.10 -0.07 23.22
N TYR A 107 7.24 0.16 23.87
CA TYR A 107 8.49 -0.63 23.79
C TYR A 107 8.34 -2.13 24.08
N LYS A 108 7.15 -2.59 24.50
CA LYS A 108 6.80 -4.00 24.71
C LYS A 108 6.25 -4.70 23.45
N MET A 109 6.65 -4.21 22.27
CA MET A 109 6.25 -4.80 21.00
C MET A 109 6.97 -6.14 20.82
N ASN A 110 6.22 -7.25 20.79
CA ASN A 110 6.76 -8.55 20.42
C ASN A 110 6.47 -8.83 18.94
N ALA A 111 7.20 -9.80 18.38
CA ALA A 111 7.08 -10.17 16.97
C ALA A 111 5.63 -10.51 16.55
N ALA A 112 4.86 -11.19 17.40
CA ALA A 112 3.47 -11.53 17.09
C ALA A 112 2.54 -10.29 17.00
N LYS A 113 2.72 -9.32 17.91
CA LYS A 113 1.98 -8.05 17.88
C LYS A 113 2.36 -7.22 16.64
N ALA A 114 3.65 -7.14 16.31
CA ALA A 114 4.12 -6.47 15.11
C ALA A 114 3.53 -7.09 13.84
N MET A 115 3.57 -8.41 13.71
CA MET A 115 2.99 -9.12 12.56
C MET A 115 1.47 -8.97 12.46
N ASN A 116 0.76 -8.97 13.59
CA ASN A 116 -0.68 -8.70 13.61
C ASN A 116 -1.00 -7.26 13.16
N PHE A 117 -0.19 -6.28 13.57
CA PHE A 117 -0.33 -4.91 13.08
C PHE A 117 -0.10 -4.83 11.58
N LEU A 118 0.99 -5.39 11.06
CA LEU A 118 1.27 -5.42 9.62
C LEU A 118 0.10 -6.04 8.86
N TYR A 119 -0.34 -7.23 9.26
CA TYR A 119 -1.46 -7.92 8.63
C TYR A 119 -2.75 -7.08 8.60
N LYS A 120 -3.11 -6.43 9.71
CA LYS A 120 -4.28 -5.56 9.78
C LYS A 120 -4.15 -4.34 8.88
N THR A 121 -2.98 -3.70 8.87
CA THR A 121 -2.72 -2.51 8.06
C THR A 121 -2.74 -2.86 6.57
N GLU A 122 -2.08 -3.93 6.14
CA GLU A 122 -2.11 -4.41 4.76
C GLU A 122 -3.52 -4.75 4.30
N ARG A 123 -4.28 -5.48 5.12
CA ARG A 123 -5.69 -5.80 4.80
C ARG A 123 -6.53 -4.53 4.65
N GLN A 124 -6.29 -3.50 5.47
CA GLN A 124 -6.97 -2.22 5.35
C GLN A 124 -6.55 -1.46 4.08
N LEU A 125 -5.27 -1.50 3.71
CA LEU A 125 -4.78 -0.92 2.45
C LEU A 125 -5.40 -1.61 1.24
N THR A 126 -5.39 -2.95 1.19
CA THR A 126 -6.06 -3.71 0.12
C THR A 126 -7.53 -3.34 0.02
N LYS A 127 -8.23 -3.22 1.16
CA LYS A 127 -9.62 -2.76 1.18
C LYS A 127 -9.76 -1.34 0.62
N ASN A 128 -8.89 -0.41 1.00
CA ASN A 128 -8.92 0.95 0.46
C ASN A 128 -8.75 0.95 -1.07
N VAL A 129 -7.84 0.13 -1.61
CA VAL A 129 -7.67 -0.01 -3.08
C VAL A 129 -8.96 -0.53 -3.71
N THR A 130 -9.58 -1.58 -3.15
CA THR A 130 -10.82 -2.17 -3.68
C THR A 130 -11.98 -1.19 -3.64
N ASP A 131 -12.09 -0.42 -2.56
CA ASP A 131 -13.13 0.60 -2.40
C ASP A 131 -12.93 1.72 -3.43
N VAL A 132 -11.70 2.16 -3.67
CA VAL A 132 -11.39 3.20 -4.66
C VAL A 132 -11.58 2.71 -6.10
N LEU A 133 -11.20 1.47 -6.41
CA LEU A 133 -11.29 0.89 -7.75
C LEU A 133 -12.71 0.94 -8.32
N LYS A 134 -13.74 0.71 -7.48
CA LYS A 134 -15.16 0.70 -7.92
C LYS A 134 -15.67 2.05 -8.42
N ASP A 135 -14.99 3.13 -8.03
CA ASP A 135 -15.44 4.52 -8.22
C ASP A 135 -14.60 5.29 -9.23
N MET A 136 -13.77 4.58 -10.00
CA MET A 136 -12.82 5.14 -10.96
C MET A 136 -13.26 4.92 -12.41
N ASP A 137 -12.77 5.75 -13.34
CA ASP A 137 -12.86 5.48 -14.78
C ASP A 137 -12.09 4.21 -15.17
N ILE A 138 -12.34 3.70 -16.38
CA ILE A 138 -11.75 2.45 -16.88
C ILE A 138 -10.21 2.46 -16.91
N HIS A 139 -9.58 3.60 -17.20
CA HIS A 139 -8.13 3.71 -17.23
C HIS A 139 -7.55 3.66 -15.81
N ALA A 140 -8.18 4.37 -14.88
CA ALA A 140 -7.80 4.36 -13.48
C ALA A 140 -8.07 3.01 -12.82
N GLN A 141 -9.14 2.31 -13.20
CA GLN A 141 -9.38 0.92 -12.80
C GLN A 141 -8.27 -0.01 -13.28
N HIS A 142 -7.88 0.07 -14.55
CA HIS A 142 -6.81 -0.75 -15.11
C HIS A 142 -5.47 -0.52 -14.39
N PHE A 143 -5.09 0.74 -14.17
CA PHE A 143 -3.90 1.11 -13.39
C PHE A 143 -3.97 0.56 -11.95
N LEU A 144 -5.07 0.80 -11.25
CA LEU A 144 -5.23 0.35 -9.87
C LEU A 144 -5.21 -1.19 -9.77
N GLN A 145 -5.78 -1.88 -10.75
CA GLN A 145 -5.83 -3.34 -10.76
C GLN A 145 -4.45 -3.95 -11.02
N HIS A 146 -3.76 -3.52 -12.06
CA HIS A 146 -2.53 -4.18 -12.51
C HIS A 146 -1.26 -3.69 -11.82
N THR A 147 -1.25 -2.45 -11.31
CA THR A 147 -0.07 -1.92 -10.62
C THR A 147 -0.23 -2.02 -9.10
N VAL A 148 -1.33 -1.48 -8.58
CA VAL A 148 -1.48 -1.29 -7.13
C VAL A 148 -2.04 -2.54 -6.46
N MET A 149 -3.11 -3.12 -7.02
CA MET A 149 -3.84 -4.23 -6.40
C MET A 149 -3.04 -5.54 -6.46
N GLU A 150 -2.40 -5.85 -7.60
CA GLU A 150 -1.51 -7.02 -7.73
C GLU A 150 -0.38 -6.97 -6.67
N ALA A 151 0.32 -5.83 -6.56
CA ALA A 151 1.36 -5.65 -5.55
C ALA A 151 0.82 -5.79 -4.11
N GLN A 152 -0.39 -5.31 -3.83
CA GLN A 152 -1.00 -5.41 -2.50
C GLN A 152 -1.45 -6.85 -2.17
N TYR A 153 -2.01 -7.60 -3.12
CA TYR A 153 -2.40 -8.99 -2.90
C TYR A 153 -1.18 -9.88 -2.63
N ASP A 154 -0.12 -9.71 -3.41
CA ASP A 154 1.13 -10.46 -3.22
C ASP A 154 1.73 -10.21 -1.83
N ARG A 155 1.77 -8.94 -1.40
CA ARG A 155 2.25 -8.56 -0.06
C ARG A 155 1.36 -9.10 1.05
N LEU A 156 0.04 -8.93 0.93
CA LEU A 156 -0.93 -9.41 1.91
C LEU A 156 -0.82 -10.92 2.08
N SER A 157 -0.71 -11.68 0.99
CA SER A 157 -0.54 -13.13 1.01
C SER A 157 0.73 -13.56 1.77
N ARG A 158 1.87 -12.91 1.48
CA ARG A 158 3.14 -13.17 2.19
C ARG A 158 3.02 -12.87 3.69
N ILE A 159 2.45 -11.71 4.03
CA ILE A 159 2.29 -11.28 5.43
C ILE A 159 1.28 -12.14 6.18
N GLU A 160 0.20 -12.56 5.54
CA GLU A 160 -0.79 -13.47 6.12
C GLU A 160 -0.16 -14.83 6.45
N ASN A 161 0.65 -15.38 5.54
CA ASN A 161 1.35 -16.64 5.77
C ASN A 161 2.33 -16.54 6.95
N LEU A 162 3.10 -15.46 7.03
CA LEU A 162 4.00 -15.19 8.14
C LEU A 162 3.24 -14.96 9.46
N TYR A 163 2.12 -14.23 9.41
CA TYR A 163 1.26 -13.99 10.58
C TYR A 163 0.64 -15.28 11.10
N LYS A 164 0.16 -16.18 10.24
CA LYS A 164 -0.36 -17.49 10.64
C LYS A 164 0.70 -18.34 11.34
N LYS A 165 1.93 -18.35 10.80
CA LYS A 165 3.07 -19.05 11.42
C LYS A 165 3.36 -18.51 12.82
N ILE A 166 3.64 -17.21 12.94
CA ILE A 166 3.98 -16.65 14.24
C ILE A 166 2.82 -16.71 15.24
N LYS A 167 1.56 -16.60 14.80
CA LYS A 167 0.40 -16.72 15.69
C LYS A 167 0.34 -18.10 16.34
N LYS A 168 0.61 -19.16 15.56
CA LYS A 168 0.66 -20.55 16.07
C LYS A 168 1.75 -20.72 17.12
N ASP A 169 2.88 -20.06 16.93
CA ASP A 169 4.09 -20.28 17.74
C ASP A 169 4.32 -19.18 18.81
N SER A 170 3.44 -18.18 18.88
CA SER A 170 3.56 -16.95 19.69
C SER A 170 3.61 -17.12 21.21
N GLN A 171 3.36 -18.33 21.73
CA GLN A 171 3.39 -18.60 23.16
C GLN A 171 4.81 -18.88 23.71
N ASN A 172 5.82 -19.03 22.84
CA ASN A 172 7.20 -19.31 23.24
C ASN A 172 8.19 -18.28 22.68
N ALA A 173 9.05 -17.74 23.53
CA ALA A 173 10.08 -16.77 23.14
C ALA A 173 11.09 -17.36 22.16
N ILE A 174 11.42 -18.65 22.29
CA ILE A 174 12.37 -19.35 21.40
C ILE A 174 11.84 -19.35 19.96
N TYR A 175 10.56 -19.64 19.77
CA TYR A 175 9.97 -19.65 18.42
C TYR A 175 9.87 -18.25 17.80
N SER A 176 9.75 -17.19 18.60
CA SER A 176 9.79 -15.82 18.08
C SER A 176 11.18 -15.47 17.52
N TYR A 177 12.25 -15.96 18.15
CA TYR A 177 13.62 -15.78 17.68
C TYR A 177 13.92 -16.62 16.43
N GLU A 178 13.52 -17.88 16.39
CA GLU A 178 13.66 -18.75 15.21
C GLU A 178 12.88 -18.20 14.01
N PHE A 179 11.69 -17.68 14.26
CA PHE A 179 10.89 -17.00 13.25
C PHE A 179 11.62 -15.78 12.68
N ASP A 180 12.19 -14.91 13.52
CA ASP A 180 12.96 -13.75 13.06
C ASP A 180 14.13 -14.14 12.14
N ARG A 181 14.89 -15.18 12.52
CA ARG A 181 15.96 -15.71 11.65
C ARG A 181 15.44 -16.22 10.32
N SER A 182 14.29 -16.90 10.31
CA SER A 182 13.69 -17.42 9.08
C SER A 182 13.23 -16.30 8.14
N VAL A 183 12.70 -15.20 8.69
CA VAL A 183 12.30 -14.01 7.92
C VAL A 183 13.51 -13.35 7.28
N ASN A 184 14.60 -13.18 8.04
CA ASN A 184 15.84 -12.59 7.53
C ASN A 184 16.41 -13.38 6.34
N PHE A 185 16.34 -14.72 6.40
CA PHE A 185 16.80 -15.58 5.30
C PHE A 185 15.90 -15.45 4.06
N LEU A 186 14.58 -15.52 4.24
CA LEU A 186 13.60 -15.43 3.16
C LEU A 186 13.64 -14.10 2.41
N PHE A 187 13.78 -12.98 3.13
CA PHE A 187 13.81 -11.66 2.52
C PHE A 187 15.11 -11.35 1.77
N HIS A 188 16.20 -12.06 2.06
CA HIS A 188 17.43 -11.91 1.29
C HIS A 188 17.36 -12.49 -0.14
N HIS A 189 16.37 -13.33 -0.45
CA HIS A 189 16.36 -14.16 -1.67
C HIS A 189 15.13 -13.96 -2.57
N LEU A 190 14.19 -13.06 -2.24
CA LEU A 190 12.84 -13.03 -2.87
C LEU A 190 12.37 -11.66 -3.39
N TYR A 191 13.26 -10.67 -3.55
CA TYR A 191 12.88 -9.35 -4.06
C TYR A 191 13.32 -9.15 -5.51
N THR A 192 12.39 -9.40 -6.42
CA THR A 192 12.31 -8.73 -7.74
C THR A 192 11.00 -7.96 -7.75
N ASP A 193 11.07 -6.63 -7.87
CA ASP A 193 9.94 -5.73 -7.60
C ASP A 193 9.16 -5.42 -8.88
N PRO A 194 7.87 -5.82 -8.99
CA PRO A 194 7.05 -5.51 -10.16
C PRO A 194 6.74 -4.02 -10.30
N VAL A 195 6.85 -3.23 -9.21
CA VAL A 195 6.61 -1.77 -9.26
C VAL A 195 7.73 -1.03 -9.99
N ASP A 196 8.96 -1.56 -9.96
CA ASP A 196 10.12 -0.96 -10.64
C ASP A 196 9.98 -1.00 -12.16
N VAL A 197 9.19 -1.93 -12.71
CA VAL A 197 8.92 -2.04 -14.16
C VAL A 197 8.00 -0.90 -14.64
N PHE A 198 7.07 -0.44 -13.80
CA PHE A 198 6.10 0.59 -14.18
C PHE A 198 6.64 2.02 -13.97
N LEU A 199 7.58 2.22 -13.04
CA LEU A 199 8.22 3.51 -12.76
C LEU A 199 9.29 3.92 -13.78
N GLN A 200 9.62 3.06 -14.75
CA GLN A 200 10.61 3.33 -15.81
C GLN A 200 9.97 3.80 -17.15
N LEU A 201 8.65 3.94 -17.19
CA LEU A 201 7.86 4.42 -18.34
C LEU A 201 7.33 5.84 -18.10
#